data_AF-A0A212J7U4-F1
#
_entry.id   AF-A0A212J7U4-F1
#
_cell.length_a   1.000
_cell.length_b   1.000
_cell.length_c   1.000
_cell.angle_alpha   90.00
_cell.angle_beta   90.00
_cell.angle_gamma   90.00
#
_symmetry.space_group_name_H-M   'P 1'
#
loop_
_entity.id
_entity.type
_entity.pdbx_description
1 polymer ?
#
loop_
_entity_poly.entity_id
_entity_poly.type
_entity_poly.pdbx_seq_one_letter_code
_entity_poly.pdbx_strand_id
1 'polypeptide(L)' 'MCKFESLKDGTLSLVDVALMNDALDVQFENERRYMAAKERR' A
#
# COMPACT_ATOMS: atom_id res chain seq x y z
N MET A 1 5.14 -5.02 3.92
CA MET A 1 6.26 -4.22 3.36
C MET A 1 7.33 -5.17 2.85
N CYS A 2 7.75 -5.00 1.60
CA CYS A 2 8.78 -5.84 0.99
C CYS A 2 10.17 -5.58 1.56
N LYS A 3 11.07 -6.57 1.44
CA LYS A 3 12.49 -6.44 1.82
C LYS A 3 13.24 -5.65 0.75
N PHE A 4 14.12 -4.75 1.18
CA PHE A 4 14.92 -3.94 0.26
C PHE A 4 15.94 -4.79 -0.51
N GLU A 5 16.45 -5.83 0.14
CA GLU A 5 17.40 -6.78 -0.44
C GLU A 5 16.79 -7.46 -1.67
N SER A 6 15.48 -7.77 -1.65
CA SER A 6 14.77 -8.38 -2.76
C SER A 6 14.64 -7.47 -4.00
N LEU A 7 14.74 -6.15 -3.82
CA LEU A 7 14.79 -5.21 -4.94
C LEU A 7 16.19 -5.19 -5.58
N LYS A 8 17.24 -5.42 -4.77
CA LYS A 8 18.62 -5.47 -5.26
C LYS A 8 18.96 -6.78 -5.96
N ASP A 9 18.45 -7.90 -5.43
CA ASP A 9 18.68 -9.23 -6.01
C ASP A 9 17.76 -9.53 -7.21
N GLY A 10 16.80 -8.63 -7.50
CA GLY A 10 15.89 -8.72 -8.65
C GLY A 10 14.69 -9.63 -8.43
N THR A 11 14.53 -10.24 -7.25
CA THR A 11 13.34 -11.01 -6.87
C THR A 11 12.08 -10.14 -6.88
N LEU A 12 12.22 -8.86 -6.54
CA LEU A 12 11.19 -7.84 -6.62
C LEU A 12 11.56 -6.84 -7.71
N SER A 13 10.61 -6.55 -8.60
CA SER A 13 10.76 -5.53 -9.63
C SER A 13 10.15 -4.19 -9.20
N LEU A 14 10.48 -3.12 -9.94
CA LEU A 14 9.84 -1.82 -9.74
C LEU A 14 8.34 -1.86 -10.05
N VAL A 15 7.89 -2.77 -10.93
CA VAL A 15 6.46 -2.96 -11.23
C VAL A 15 5.74 -3.51 -10.00
N ASP A 16 6.36 -4.44 -9.28
CA ASP A 16 5.78 -4.99 -8.04
C ASP A 16 5.67 -3.92 -6.94
N VAL A 17 6.66 -3.03 -6.85
CA VAL A 17 6.62 -1.89 -5.92
C VAL A 17 5.51 -0.90 -6.30
N ALA A 18 5.34 -0.60 -7.60
CA ALA A 18 4.27 0.26 -8.07
C ALA A 18 2.89 -0.32 -7.72
N LEU A 19 2.68 -1.63 -7.96
CA LEU A 19 1.44 -2.31 -7.60
C LEU A 19 1.18 -2.30 -6.09
N MET A 20 2.23 -2.47 -5.28
CA MET A 20 2.12 -2.38 -3.82
C MET A 20 1.70 -0.97 -3.39
N ASN A 21 2.24 0.08 -4.01
CA ASN A 21 1.86 1.46 -3.69
C ASN A 21 0.39 1.72 -4.03
N ASP A 22 -0.09 1.29 -5.20
CA ASP A 22 -1.50 1.43 -5.57
C ASP A 22 -2.43 0.73 -4.55
N ALA A 23 -2.04 -0.45 -4.07
CA ALA A 23 -2.79 -1.18 -3.05
C ALA A 23 -2.81 -0.44 -1.70
N LEU A 24 -1.68 0.14 -1.29
CA LEU A 24 -1.58 0.92 -0.06
C LEU A 24 -2.43 2.20 -0.12
N ASP A 25 -2.46 2.88 -1.27
CA ASP A 25 -3.30 4.07 -1.47
C ASP A 25 -4.79 3.74 -1.31
N VAL A 26 -5.23 2.61 -1.87
CA VAL A 26 -6.61 2.12 -1.71
C VAL A 26 -6.92 1.79 -0.24
N GLN A 27 -6.00 1.12 0.46
CA GLN A 27 -6.16 0.80 1.88
C GLN A 27 -6.30 2.08 2.71
N PHE A 28 -5.41 3.05 2.51
CA PHE A 28 -5.44 4.32 3.21
C PHE A 28 -6.74 5.09 2.96
N GLU A 29 -7.20 5.14 1.71
CA GLU A 29 -8.46 5.79 1.36
C GLU A 29 -9.66 5.13 2.06
N ASN A 30 -9.68 3.80 2.12
CA ASN A 30 -10.74 3.06 2.79
C ASN A 30 -10.73 3.32 4.30
N GLU A 31 -9.57 3.30 4.94
CA GLU A 31 -9.42 3.62 6.36
C GLU A 31 -9.89 5.04 6.66
N ARG A 32 -9.48 6.02 5.84
CA ARG A 32 -9.91 7.41 5.96
C ARG A 32 -11.44 7.54 5.90
N ARG A 33 -12.07 6.89 4.92
CA ARG A 33 -13.54 6.90 4.77
C ARG A 33 -14.24 6.23 5.95
N TYR A 34 -13.70 5.11 6.42
CA TYR A 34 -14.24 4.40 7.58
C TYR A 34 -14.20 5.26 8.84
N MET A 35 -13.06 5.90 9.13
CA MET A 35 -12.91 6.77 10.29
C MET A 35 -13.85 7.99 10.21
N ALA A 36 -13.95 8.63 9.04
CA ALA A 36 -14.89 9.73 8.83
C ALA A 36 -16.36 9.29 9.02
N ALA A 37 -16.73 8.07 8.64
CA ALA A 37 -18.06 7.52 8.87
C ALA A 37 -18.30 7.19 10.35
N LYS A 38 -17.27 6.68 11.04
CA LYS A 38 -17.31 6.38 12.48
C LYS A 38 -17.48 7.64 13.33
N GLU A 39 -16.80 8.74 12.98
CA GLU A 39 -16.91 10.03 13.69
C GLU A 39 -18.27 10.72 13.51
N ARG A 40 -19.02 10.35 12.46
CA ARG A 40 -20.37 10.88 12.19
C ARG A 40 -21.49 10.12 12.90
N ARG A 41 -21.17 9.07 13.67
CA ARG A 41 -22.12 8.27 14.47
C ARG A 41 -22.07 8.68 15.93
#